data_AF-A0A3C0ZNM2-F1
#
_entry.id   AF-A0A3C0ZNM2-F1
#
_cell.length_a   1.000
_cell.length_b   1.000
_cell.length_c   1.000
_cell.angle_alpha   90.00
_cell.angle_beta   90.00
_cell.angle_gamma   90.00
#
_symmetry.space_group_name_H-M   'P 1'
#
loop_
_entity.id
_entity.type
_entity.pdbx_description
1 polymer ?
#
loop_
_entity_poly.entity_id
_entity_poly.type
_entity_poly.pdbx_seq_one_letter_code
_entity_poly.pdbx_strand_id
1 'polypeptide(L)' 'MKLLKKTRARLGIVSEFWAYMRVRKKWWLGPILFVLVLLGLFIVLTEGSAIAPFIYTLF' A
#
# COMPACT_ATOMS: atom_id res chain seq x y z
N MET A 1 16.71 -22.58 -19.06
CA MET A 1 16.83 -21.13 -18.71
C MET A 1 15.80 -20.23 -19.43
N LYS A 2 14.55 -20.69 -19.70
CA LYS A 2 13.49 -19.85 -20.33
C LYS A 2 12.49 -19.24 -19.34
N LEU A 3 12.37 -19.80 -18.13
CA LEU A 3 11.42 -19.31 -17.11
C LEU A 3 11.80 -17.95 -16.52
N LEU A 4 13.10 -17.70 -16.27
CA LEU A 4 13.56 -16.45 -15.63
C LEU A 4 13.44 -15.21 -16.53
N LYS A 5 13.45 -15.39 -17.86
CA LYS A 5 13.25 -14.27 -18.82
C LYS A 5 11.79 -13.80 -18.84
N LYS A 6 10.84 -14.71 -18.63
CA LYS A 6 9.40 -14.41 -18.68
C LYS A 6 8.95 -13.55 -17.50
N THR A 7 9.56 -13.72 -16.32
CA THR A 7 9.30 -12.90 -15.13
C THR A 7 9.92 -11.51 -15.23
N ARG A 8 11.11 -11.35 -15.82
CA ARG A 8 11.71 -10.03 -16.10
C ARG A 8 10.80 -9.15 -16.97
N ALA A 9 10.13 -9.73 -17.97
CA ALA A 9 9.20 -8.98 -18.82
C ALA A 9 7.98 -8.45 -18.04
N ARG A 10 7.44 -9.22 -17.09
CA ARG A 10 6.30 -8.78 -16.27
C ARG A 10 6.68 -7.77 -15.20
N LEU A 11 7.87 -7.91 -14.60
CA LEU A 11 8.40 -6.94 -13.63
C LEU A 11 8.83 -5.61 -14.29
N GLY A 12 9.14 -5.64 -15.58
CA GLY A 12 9.42 -4.43 -16.39
C GLY A 12 8.26 -3.44 -16.37
N ILE A 13 7.02 -3.92 -16.49
CA ILE A 13 5.82 -3.07 -16.54
C ILE A 13 5.65 -2.26 -15.25
N VAL A 14 5.91 -2.88 -14.09
CA VAL A 14 5.85 -2.18 -12.79
C VAL A 14 6.93 -1.09 -12.70
N SER A 15 8.13 -1.38 -13.22
CA SER A 15 9.24 -0.41 -13.24
C SER A 15 9.00 0.75 -14.21
N GLU A 16 8.38 0.49 -15.37
CA GLU A 16 7.98 1.50 -16.36
C GLU A 16 6.87 2.39 -15.80
N PHE A 17 5.90 1.79 -15.10
CA PHE A 17 4.82 2.54 -14.44
C PHE A 17 5.37 3.44 -13.32
N TRP A 18 6.32 2.93 -12.54
CA TRP A 18 7.00 3.71 -11.50
C TRP A 18 7.83 4.86 -12.09
N ALA A 19 8.56 4.61 -13.18
CA ALA A 19 9.28 5.64 -13.92
C ALA A 19 8.34 6.73 -14.45
N TYR A 20 7.19 6.34 -15.00
CA TYR A 20 6.16 7.26 -15.49
C TYR A 20 5.56 8.12 -14.36
N MET A 21 5.26 7.51 -13.21
CA MET A 21 4.78 8.23 -12.02
C MET A 21 5.81 9.24 -11.50
N ARG A 22 7.10 8.89 -11.51
CA ARG A 22 8.21 9.75 -11.09
C ARG A 22 8.36 10.98 -11.99
N VAL A 23 8.24 10.80 -13.31
CA VAL A 23 8.34 11.89 -14.31
C VAL A 23 7.20 12.91 -14.17
N ARG A 24 5.97 12.44 -13.89
CA ARG A 24 4.78 13.30 -13.73
C ARG A 24 4.72 14.03 -12.37
N LYS A 25 5.74 13.93 -11.52
CA LYS A 25 5.78 14.46 -10.13
C LYS A 25 4.56 14.08 -9.28
N LYS A 26 3.90 12.94 -9.53
CA LYS A 26 2.77 12.46 -8.71
C LYS A 26 3.23 11.85 -7.38
N TRP A 27 4.22 12.47 -6.72
CA TRP A 27 4.71 12.07 -5.40
C TRP A 27 3.63 12.14 -4.31
N TRP A 28 2.56 12.89 -4.57
CA TRP A 28 1.38 13.04 -3.72
C TRP A 28 0.58 11.75 -3.52
N LEU A 29 0.73 10.77 -4.43
CA LEU A 29 0.09 9.46 -4.26
C LEU A 29 0.72 8.65 -3.13
N GLY A 30 2.01 8.80 -2.87
CA GLY A 30 2.71 8.07 -1.81
C GLY A 30 2.10 8.31 -0.42
N PRO A 31 1.94 9.57 0.02
CA PRO A 31 1.29 9.91 1.28
C PRO A 31 -0.15 9.39 1.39
N ILE A 32 -0.94 9.51 0.34
CA ILE A 32 -2.35 9.07 0.34
C ILE A 32 -2.42 7.54 0.49
N LEU A 33 -1.59 6.82 -0.26
CA LEU A 33 -1.53 5.36 -0.19
C LEU A 33 -1.06 4.90 1.20
N PHE A 34 -0.08 5.60 1.78
CA PHE A 34 0.42 5.33 3.12
C PHE A 34 -0.68 5.47 4.18
N VAL A 35 -1.43 6.58 4.16
CA VAL A 35 -2.55 6.79 5.09
C VAL A 35 -3.64 5.75 4.89
N LEU A 36 -3.99 5.39 3.65
CA LEU A 36 -4.98 4.35 3.36
C LEU A 36 -4.58 2.99 3.94
N VAL A 37 -3.31 2.61 3.80
CA VAL A 37 -2.79 1.37 4.39
C VAL A 37 -2.79 1.43 5.90
N LEU A 38 -2.40 2.57 6.49
CA LEU A 38 -2.44 2.79 7.93
C LEU A 38 -3.85 2.67 8.50
N LEU A 39 -4.84 3.27 7.84
CA LEU A 39 -6.24 3.19 8.24
C LEU A 39 -6.80 1.78 8.05
N GLY A 40 -6.49 1.11 6.94
CA GLY A 40 -6.90 -0.28 6.74
C GLY A 40 -6.30 -1.22 7.80
N LEU A 41 -5.03 -1.02 8.14
CA LEU A 41 -4.37 -1.76 9.22
C LEU A 41 -5.01 -1.45 10.57
N PHE A 42 -5.28 -0.18 10.85
CA PHE A 42 -5.96 0.25 12.08
C PHE A 42 -7.33 -0.40 12.22
N ILE A 43 -8.13 -0.42 11.15
CA ILE A 43 -9.46 -1.05 11.13
C ILE A 43 -9.34 -2.54 11.48
N VAL A 44 -8.48 -3.29 10.77
CA VAL A 44 -8.28 -4.73 11.05
C VAL A 44 -7.78 -4.99 12.47
N LEU A 45 -6.90 -4.11 12.98
CA LEU A 45 -6.42 -4.15 14.37
C LEU A 45 -7.48 -3.73 15.39
N THR A 46 -8.62 -3.20 14.99
CA THR A 46 -9.72 -2.81 15.88
C THR A 46 -10.95 -3.72 15.77
N GLU A 47 -11.22 -4.33 14.62
CA GLU A 47 -12.40 -5.19 14.36
C GLU A 47 -12.46 -6.47 15.22
N GLY A 48 -11.35 -6.90 15.83
CA GLY A 48 -11.30 -8.06 16.74
C GLY A 48 -10.39 -7.88 17.94
N SER A 49 -10.00 -6.65 18.25
CA SER A 49 -9.01 -6.37 19.27
C SER A 49 -9.66 -6.04 20.61
N ALA A 50 -9.05 -6.53 21.68
CA ALA A 50 -9.35 -6.13 23.05
C ALA A 50 -9.27 -4.60 23.26
N ILE A 51 -8.68 -3.85 22.31
CA ILE A 51 -8.58 -2.39 22.29
C ILE A 51 -9.92 -1.70 21.96
N ALA A 52 -10.80 -2.32 21.18
CA ALA A 52 -12.09 -1.73 20.78
C ALA A 52 -12.95 -1.22 21.95
N PRO A 53 -13.16 -1.96 23.05
CA PRO A 53 -13.93 -1.45 24.19
C PRO A 53 -13.28 -0.26 24.90
N PHE A 54 -11.94 -0.13 24.88
CA PHE A 54 -11.27 1.03 25.50
C PHE A 54 -11.51 2.33 24.74
N ILE A 55 -11.69 2.26 23.42
CA ILE A 55 -12.08 3.41 22.60
C ILE A 55 -13.49 3.86 23.02
N TYR A 56 -14.44 2.94 23.15
CA TYR A 56 -15.81 3.29 23.56
C TYR A 56 -15.93 3.77 25.01
N THR A 57 -15.03 3.39 25.91
CA THR A 57 -15.06 3.88 27.30
C THR A 57 -14.44 5.27 27.49
N LEU A 58 -13.63 5.74 26.54
CA LEU A 58 -12.96 7.04 26.60
C LEU A 58 -13.80 8.19 26.01
N PHE A 59 -14.93 7.88 25.38
CA PHE A 59 -15.87 8.84 24.79
C PHE A 59 -17.24 8.79 25.47
#